data_AF-A0A920V648-F1
#
_entry.id   AF-A0A920V648-F1
#
_cell.length_a   1.000
_cell.length_b   1.000
_cell.length_c   1.000
_cell.angle_alpha   90.00
_cell.angle_beta   90.00
_cell.angle_gamma   90.00
#
_symmetry.space_group_name_H-M   'P 1'
#
loop_
_entity.id
_entity.type
_entity.pdbx_description
1 polymer ?
#
loop_
_entity_poly.entity_id
_entity_poly.type
_entity_poly.pdbx_seq_one_letter_code
_entity_poly.pdbx_strand_id
1 'polypeptide(L)'
;MHPPETVSMRTKLAFGIGASGEAGTLWMFNALTFFFYNQILGLPADLAGMAVFIAIVFDAITDPVMGSISDRFRSKYGRRHPFMFAAPGPILIALFFIFNPPDTVETDFQLFAWYTFFTVILRASLTLFTVPHLALGAELSDDYDERSKVMSYNTLFGYVGVVFMHVFVWFFIFDTFEGGQRNIDAYTPIVIYASVLIAFCILASAWFTKDQIPFLKKPPDDGEKIGFARLLKDMVGAISNKNYLFLLLGLFFLSVLIGTHETLSLYMVTFFWELTPYQIGFLIISNIIGYALGFILAARLHRRFEKKSDHSSYLLAAYFFLVCSC
;
A
#
# COMPACT_ATOMS: atom_id res chain seq x y z
N MET A 1 -18.49 -19.19 -19.45
CA MET A 1 -17.63 -18.33 -20.27
C MET A 1 -16.29 -18.28 -19.59
N HIS A 2 -15.22 -18.62 -20.31
CA HIS A 2 -13.85 -18.51 -19.78
C HIS A 2 -13.42 -17.05 -19.76
N PRO A 3 -12.47 -16.66 -18.89
CA PRO A 3 -11.82 -15.36 -18.96
C PRO A 3 -11.23 -15.15 -20.36
N PRO A 4 -11.25 -13.92 -20.91
CA PRO A 4 -10.65 -13.65 -22.21
C PRO A 4 -9.13 -13.88 -22.16
N GLU A 5 -8.57 -14.43 -23.24
CA GLU A 5 -7.11 -14.60 -23.38
C GLU A 5 -6.38 -13.25 -23.29
N THR A 6 -7.02 -12.15 -23.73
CA THR A 6 -6.47 -10.79 -23.66
C THR A 6 -7.40 -9.84 -22.92
N VAL A 7 -6.83 -9.07 -21.98
CA VAL A 7 -7.58 -8.09 -21.18
C VAL A 7 -7.54 -6.73 -21.87
N SER A 8 -8.69 -6.07 -22.00
CA SER A 8 -8.78 -4.76 -22.64
C SER A 8 -7.94 -3.71 -21.89
N MET A 9 -7.36 -2.75 -22.62
CA MET A 9 -6.59 -1.65 -22.03
C MET A 9 -7.42 -0.89 -20.98
N ARG A 10 -8.69 -0.64 -21.27
CA ARG A 10 -9.61 0.05 -20.34
C ARG A 10 -9.71 -0.68 -19.01
N THR A 11 -9.81 -2.02 -19.02
CA THR A 11 -9.87 -2.83 -17.81
C THR A 11 -8.55 -2.79 -17.04
N LYS A 12 -7.39 -2.81 -17.73
CA LYS A 12 -6.07 -2.69 -17.11
C LYS A 12 -5.89 -1.35 -16.40
N LEU A 13 -6.30 -0.25 -17.05
CA LEU A 13 -6.26 1.09 -16.47
C LEU A 13 -7.23 1.21 -15.28
N ALA A 14 -8.46 0.73 -15.43
CA ALA A 14 -9.47 0.72 -14.36
C ALA A 14 -9.00 -0.07 -13.13
N PHE A 15 -8.35 -1.21 -13.35
CA PHE A 15 -7.74 -2.01 -12.30
C PHE A 15 -6.65 -1.21 -11.58
N GLY A 16 -5.71 -0.62 -12.35
CA GLY A 16 -4.60 0.14 -11.80
C GLY A 16 -5.02 1.37 -11.00
N ILE A 17 -6.06 2.11 -11.41
CA ILE A 17 -6.55 3.29 -10.67
C ILE A 17 -6.83 2.96 -9.18
N GLY A 18 -7.26 1.73 -8.88
CA GLY A 18 -7.48 1.28 -7.50
C GLY A 18 -6.19 1.26 -6.67
N ALA A 19 -5.08 0.81 -7.26
CA ALA A 19 -3.77 0.82 -6.61
C ALA A 19 -3.27 2.22 -6.30
N SER A 20 -3.68 3.26 -7.06
CA SER A 20 -3.36 4.65 -6.69
C SER A 20 -3.97 5.05 -5.35
N GLY A 21 -5.22 4.63 -5.08
CA GLY A 21 -5.89 4.93 -3.81
C GLY A 21 -5.29 4.14 -2.64
N GLU A 22 -4.99 2.87 -2.86
CA GLU A 22 -4.25 2.05 -1.88
C GLU A 22 -2.87 2.65 -1.56
N ALA A 23 -2.07 2.96 -2.59
CA ALA A 23 -0.73 3.47 -2.42
C ALA A 23 -0.73 4.88 -1.78
N GLY A 24 -1.73 5.72 -2.09
CA GLY A 24 -1.92 6.99 -1.41
C GLY A 24 -2.25 6.83 0.09
N THR A 25 -3.05 5.82 0.45
CA THR A 25 -3.35 5.49 1.85
C THR A 25 -2.09 5.03 2.58
N LEU A 26 -1.32 4.11 1.97
CA LEU A 26 -0.06 3.62 2.52
C LEU A 26 0.99 4.73 2.65
N TRP A 27 1.02 5.67 1.70
CA TRP A 27 1.92 6.81 1.76
C TRP A 27 1.60 7.69 2.98
N MET A 28 0.34 8.04 3.22
CA MET A 28 -0.02 8.81 4.42
C MET A 28 0.35 8.08 5.71
N PHE A 29 0.10 6.77 5.76
CA PHE A 29 0.40 5.95 6.92
C PHE A 29 1.91 5.87 7.20
N ASN A 30 2.71 5.54 6.17
CA ASN A 30 4.15 5.29 6.32
C ASN A 30 4.96 6.58 6.45
N ALA A 31 4.62 7.61 5.66
CA ALA A 31 5.43 8.84 5.58
C ALA A 31 5.04 9.87 6.63
N LEU A 32 3.73 10.05 6.91
CA LEU A 32 3.25 11.18 7.70
C LEU A 32 2.82 10.80 9.12
N THR A 33 2.15 9.66 9.31
CA THR A 33 1.50 9.39 10.60
C THR A 33 2.48 9.27 11.76
N PHE A 34 3.60 8.56 11.59
CA PHE A 34 4.60 8.43 12.66
C PHE A 34 5.19 9.80 13.05
N PHE A 35 5.55 10.62 12.05
CA PHE A 35 6.06 11.97 12.26
C PHE A 35 5.03 12.87 12.96
N PHE A 36 3.78 12.83 12.53
CA PHE A 36 2.68 13.61 13.11
C PHE A 36 2.50 13.31 14.60
N TYR A 37 2.39 12.04 14.99
CA TYR A 37 2.19 11.68 16.40
C TYR A 37 3.41 12.01 17.26
N ASN A 38 4.62 11.77 16.74
CA ASN A 38 5.83 11.93 17.52
C ASN A 38 6.31 13.39 17.61
N GLN A 39 6.29 14.14 16.49
CA GLN A 39 6.87 15.48 16.41
C GLN A 39 5.85 16.60 16.59
N ILE A 40 4.58 16.37 16.29
CA ILE A 40 3.55 17.41 16.38
C ILE A 40 2.74 17.24 17.66
N LEU A 41 2.26 16.02 17.92
CA LEU A 41 1.50 15.72 19.13
C LEU A 41 2.36 15.33 20.33
N GLY A 42 3.67 15.16 20.15
CA GLY A 42 4.62 14.90 21.23
C GLY A 42 4.56 13.49 21.81
N LEU A 43 3.89 12.54 21.15
CA LEU A 43 3.84 11.15 21.62
C LEU A 43 5.26 10.54 21.63
N PRO A 44 5.69 9.90 22.74
CA PRO A 44 6.95 9.17 22.78
C PRO A 44 7.09 8.16 21.62
N ALA A 45 8.29 8.10 21.01
CA ALA A 45 8.54 7.32 19.80
C ALA A 45 8.37 5.81 20.01
N ASP A 46 8.63 5.32 21.23
CA ASP A 46 8.40 3.94 21.64
C ASP A 46 6.91 3.58 21.64
N LEU A 47 6.04 4.45 22.14
CA LEU A 47 4.59 4.29 22.07
C LEU A 47 4.07 4.38 20.64
N ALA A 48 4.54 5.35 19.85
CA ALA A 48 4.16 5.48 18.44
C ALA A 48 4.55 4.23 17.63
N GLY A 49 5.78 3.72 17.84
CA GLY A 49 6.26 2.50 17.21
C GLY A 49 5.47 1.26 17.64
N MET A 50 5.11 1.17 18.93
CA MET A 50 4.27 0.08 19.45
C MET A 50 2.87 0.10 18.82
N ALA A 51 2.28 1.28 18.61
CA ALA A 51 0.96 1.41 17.98
C ALA A 51 0.98 0.88 16.53
N VAL A 52 2.00 1.26 15.76
CA VAL A 52 2.24 0.75 14.40
C VAL A 52 2.48 -0.76 14.42
N PHE A 53 3.30 -1.26 15.35
CA PHE A 53 3.57 -2.69 15.49
C PHE A 53 2.29 -3.49 15.74
N ILE A 54 1.47 -3.06 16.70
CA ILE A 54 0.17 -3.69 16.99
C ILE A 54 -0.69 -3.72 15.73
N ALA A 55 -0.78 -2.59 15.00
CA ALA A 55 -1.59 -2.53 13.80
C ALA A 55 -1.10 -3.48 12.69
N ILE A 56 0.22 -3.63 12.50
CA ILE A 56 0.80 -4.59 11.55
C ILE A 56 0.54 -6.05 11.98
N VAL A 57 0.58 -6.36 13.27
CA VAL A 57 0.25 -7.70 13.77
C VAL A 57 -1.21 -8.04 13.51
N PHE A 58 -2.13 -7.10 13.73
CA PHE A 58 -3.55 -7.29 13.39
C PHE A 58 -3.75 -7.48 11.89
N ASP A 59 -3.05 -6.69 11.08
CA ASP A 59 -3.09 -6.76 9.62
C ASP A 59 -2.69 -8.15 9.08
N ALA A 60 -1.62 -8.73 9.64
CA ALA A 60 -1.16 -10.08 9.30
C ALA A 60 -2.20 -11.18 9.59
N ILE A 61 -3.17 -10.92 10.48
CA ILE A 61 -4.29 -11.82 10.78
C ILE A 61 -5.48 -11.52 9.87
N THR A 62 -5.79 -10.23 9.63
CA THR A 62 -6.94 -9.83 8.83
C THR A 62 -6.80 -10.20 7.37
N ASP A 63 -5.58 -10.21 6.82
CA ASP A 63 -5.31 -10.53 5.41
C ASP A 63 -5.77 -11.94 5.00
N PRO A 64 -5.31 -13.04 5.64
CA PRO A 64 -5.79 -14.38 5.33
C PRO A 64 -7.29 -14.57 5.60
N VAL A 65 -7.80 -13.95 6.67
CA VAL A 65 -9.23 -14.01 7.03
C VAL A 65 -10.06 -13.38 5.92
N MET A 66 -9.70 -12.18 5.47
CA MET A 66 -10.41 -11.50 4.39
C MET A 66 -10.26 -12.21 3.06
N GLY A 67 -9.10 -12.82 2.78
CA GLY A 67 -8.93 -13.70 1.63
C GLY A 67 -9.99 -14.80 1.60
N SER A 68 -10.14 -15.52 2.72
CA SER A 68 -11.11 -16.61 2.84
C SER A 68 -12.57 -16.15 2.76
N ILE A 69 -12.91 -15.01 3.37
CA ILE A 69 -14.26 -14.43 3.35
C ILE A 69 -14.58 -13.97 1.92
N SER A 70 -13.67 -13.23 1.30
CA SER A 70 -13.87 -12.70 -0.04
C SER A 70 -14.01 -13.83 -1.06
N ASP A 71 -13.28 -14.93 -0.93
CA ASP A 71 -13.32 -16.03 -1.91
C ASP A 71 -14.65 -16.82 -1.91
N ARG A 72 -15.42 -16.76 -0.83
CA ARG A 72 -16.69 -17.50 -0.68
C ARG A 72 -17.92 -16.59 -0.69
N PHE A 73 -17.76 -15.27 -0.73
CA PHE A 73 -18.87 -14.32 -0.66
C PHE A 73 -19.78 -14.42 -1.90
N ARG A 74 -21.09 -14.55 -1.66
CA ARG A 74 -22.12 -14.64 -2.71
C ARG A 74 -22.96 -13.36 -2.70
N SER A 75 -22.85 -12.57 -3.76
CA SER A 75 -23.66 -11.35 -3.94
C SER A 75 -24.02 -11.13 -5.40
N LYS A 76 -25.12 -10.39 -5.63
CA LYS A 76 -25.57 -9.94 -6.96
C LYS A 76 -24.56 -9.05 -7.68
N TYR A 77 -23.66 -8.40 -6.92
CA TYR A 77 -22.57 -7.59 -7.46
C TYR A 77 -21.26 -8.36 -7.60
N GLY A 78 -21.31 -9.69 -7.63
CA GLY A 78 -20.14 -10.53 -7.64
C GLY A 78 -19.53 -10.69 -6.25
N ARG A 79 -18.42 -11.43 -6.22
CA ARG A 79 -17.78 -11.92 -5.00
C ARG A 79 -16.90 -10.87 -4.29
N ARG A 80 -16.22 -10.02 -5.06
CA ARG A 80 -15.14 -9.14 -4.57
C ARG A 80 -15.51 -7.66 -4.54
N HIS A 81 -16.27 -7.20 -5.52
CA HIS A 81 -16.74 -5.82 -5.63
C HIS A 81 -17.49 -5.28 -4.40
N PRO A 82 -18.36 -6.04 -3.69
CA PRO A 82 -19.01 -5.53 -2.48
C PRO A 82 -18.02 -5.02 -1.43
N PHE A 83 -16.90 -5.71 -1.23
CA PHE A 83 -15.86 -5.28 -0.30
C PHE A 83 -15.12 -4.06 -0.82
N MET A 84 -14.79 -4.03 -2.12
CA MET A 84 -14.14 -2.87 -2.74
C MET A 84 -15.00 -1.59 -2.66
N PHE A 85 -16.33 -1.70 -2.79
CA PHE A 85 -17.24 -0.55 -2.63
C PHE A 85 -17.41 -0.13 -1.17
N ALA A 86 -17.31 -1.07 -0.22
CA ALA A 86 -17.47 -0.79 1.19
C ALA A 86 -16.19 -0.21 1.83
N ALA A 87 -15.01 -0.56 1.32
CA ALA A 87 -13.72 -0.22 1.92
C ALA A 87 -13.41 1.29 2.07
N PRO A 88 -13.77 2.19 1.12
CA PRO A 88 -13.48 3.62 1.26
C PRO A 88 -14.04 4.21 2.55
N GLY A 89 -15.29 3.90 2.92
CA GLY A 89 -15.94 4.48 4.10
C GLY A 89 -15.09 4.40 5.37
N PRO A 90 -14.76 3.20 5.86
CA PRO A 90 -13.96 3.04 7.07
C PRO A 90 -12.49 3.48 6.89
N ILE A 91 -11.91 3.41 5.67
CA ILE A 91 -10.58 3.99 5.39
C ILE A 91 -10.60 5.51 5.66
N LEU A 92 -11.56 6.23 5.08
CA LEU A 92 -11.65 7.69 5.22
C LEU A 92 -11.90 8.10 6.67
N ILE A 93 -12.79 7.38 7.36
CA ILE A 93 -13.10 7.64 8.77
C ILE A 93 -11.85 7.46 9.63
N ALA A 94 -11.14 6.35 9.45
CA ALA A 94 -9.93 6.08 10.22
C ALA A 94 -8.84 7.11 9.94
N LEU A 95 -8.61 7.42 8.66
CA LEU A 95 -7.63 8.43 8.25
C LEU A 95 -7.94 9.81 8.83
N PHE A 96 -9.21 10.21 8.84
CA PHE A 96 -9.63 11.47 9.43
C PHE A 96 -9.34 11.53 10.92
N PHE A 97 -9.75 10.51 11.68
CA PHE A 97 -9.55 10.49 13.13
C PHE A 97 -8.08 10.29 13.54
N ILE A 98 -7.24 9.66 12.71
CA ILE A 98 -5.80 9.56 12.97
C ILE A 98 -5.16 10.95 13.01
N PHE A 99 -5.52 11.83 12.08
CA PHE A 99 -4.91 13.16 11.97
C PHE A 99 -5.70 14.28 12.65
N ASN A 100 -6.90 13.98 13.16
CA ASN A 100 -7.74 14.91 13.92
C ASN A 100 -8.17 14.26 15.24
N PRO A 101 -7.23 13.97 16.16
CA PRO A 101 -7.61 13.54 17.51
C PRO A 101 -8.40 14.66 18.21
N PRO A 102 -9.47 14.33 18.96
CA PRO A 102 -10.25 15.33 19.67
C PRO A 102 -9.45 15.90 20.85
N ASP A 103 -9.76 17.15 21.22
CA ASP A 103 -9.10 17.85 22.35
C ASP A 103 -9.23 17.12 23.70
N THR A 104 -10.12 16.14 23.80
CA THR A 104 -10.30 15.29 24.99
C THR A 104 -9.20 14.24 25.19
N VAL A 105 -8.31 14.06 24.21
CA VAL A 105 -7.18 13.14 24.25
C VAL A 105 -5.94 13.91 24.68
N GLU A 106 -5.75 14.05 25.99
CA GLU A 106 -4.70 14.90 26.56
C GLU A 106 -3.48 14.11 27.05
N THR A 107 -3.68 12.85 27.47
CA THR A 107 -2.60 12.03 28.04
C THR A 107 -1.91 11.18 26.96
N ASP A 108 -0.60 10.98 27.06
CA ASP A 108 0.18 10.10 26.18
C ASP A 108 -0.47 8.72 25.98
N PHE A 109 -1.00 8.12 27.06
CA PHE A 109 -1.68 6.82 26.98
C PHE A 109 -3.00 6.90 26.19
N GLN A 110 -3.78 7.98 26.36
CA GLN A 110 -5.01 8.17 25.59
C GLN A 110 -4.68 8.38 24.11
N LEU A 111 -3.63 9.16 23.82
CA LEU A 111 -3.18 9.42 22.46
C LEU A 111 -2.64 8.15 21.80
N PHE A 112 -1.86 7.34 22.54
CA PHE A 112 -1.42 6.02 22.12
C PHE A 112 -2.61 5.08 21.83
N ALA A 113 -3.59 5.01 22.72
CA ALA A 113 -4.76 4.16 22.54
C ALA A 113 -5.60 4.59 21.33
N TRP A 114 -5.79 5.90 21.17
CA TRP A 114 -6.46 6.50 20.01
C TRP A 114 -5.73 6.16 18.71
N TYR A 115 -4.42 6.41 18.68
CA TYR A 115 -3.58 6.12 17.54
C TYR A 115 -3.65 4.64 17.15
N THR A 116 -3.48 3.75 18.13
CA THR A 116 -3.52 2.30 17.94
C THR A 116 -4.88 1.86 17.38
N PHE A 117 -5.97 2.32 17.99
CA PHE A 117 -7.32 1.94 17.60
C PHE A 117 -7.64 2.31 16.15
N PHE A 118 -7.44 3.58 15.78
CA PHE A 118 -7.74 4.01 14.42
C PHE A 118 -6.75 3.48 13.39
N THR A 119 -5.50 3.24 13.77
CA THR A 119 -4.53 2.60 12.87
C THR A 119 -4.90 1.15 12.59
N VAL A 120 -5.34 0.39 13.60
CA VAL A 120 -5.85 -0.98 13.41
C VAL A 120 -7.07 -0.95 12.48
N ILE A 121 -7.99 0.00 12.65
CA ILE A 121 -9.14 0.15 11.74
C ILE A 121 -8.68 0.50 10.33
N LEU A 122 -7.74 1.44 10.17
CA LEU A 122 -7.21 1.83 8.86
C LEU A 122 -6.62 0.62 8.13
N ARG A 123 -5.76 -0.16 8.81
CA ARG A 123 -5.11 -1.36 8.26
C ARG A 123 -6.13 -2.43 7.88
N ALA A 124 -7.03 -2.79 8.80
CA ALA A 124 -8.09 -3.75 8.53
C ALA A 124 -9.02 -3.31 7.39
N SER A 125 -9.29 -2.01 7.27
CA SER A 125 -10.12 -1.46 6.19
C SER A 125 -9.40 -1.45 4.85
N LEU A 126 -8.08 -1.24 4.86
CA LEU A 126 -7.25 -1.35 3.67
C LEU A 126 -7.22 -2.80 3.17
N THR A 127 -7.09 -3.79 4.07
CA THR A 127 -7.22 -5.22 3.74
C THR A 127 -8.54 -5.54 3.02
N LEU A 128 -9.67 -4.92 3.42
CA LEU A 128 -10.97 -5.09 2.75
C LEU A 128 -10.93 -4.71 1.26
N PHE A 129 -10.02 -3.81 0.86
CA PHE A 129 -9.82 -3.43 -0.52
C PHE A 129 -8.69 -4.25 -1.18
N THR A 130 -7.49 -4.23 -0.60
CA THR A 130 -6.26 -4.78 -1.19
C THR A 130 -6.39 -6.27 -1.51
N VAL A 131 -6.92 -7.07 -0.58
CA VAL A 131 -6.99 -8.52 -0.78
C VAL A 131 -7.95 -8.88 -1.93
N PRO A 132 -9.21 -8.39 -1.95
CA PRO A 132 -10.09 -8.60 -3.10
C PRO A 132 -9.57 -7.98 -4.41
N HIS A 133 -8.89 -6.84 -4.35
CA HIS A 133 -8.34 -6.15 -5.53
C HIS A 133 -7.19 -6.96 -6.16
N LEU A 134 -6.17 -7.35 -5.40
CA LEU A 134 -5.07 -8.17 -5.93
C LEU A 134 -5.56 -9.52 -6.45
N ALA A 135 -6.50 -10.15 -5.72
CA ALA A 135 -7.09 -11.39 -6.16
C ALA A 135 -7.87 -11.21 -7.48
N LEU A 136 -8.61 -10.10 -7.65
CA LEU A 136 -9.29 -9.77 -8.90
C LEU A 136 -8.28 -9.66 -10.06
N GLY A 137 -7.13 -9.01 -9.82
CA GLY A 137 -6.02 -8.93 -10.77
C GLY A 137 -5.58 -10.30 -11.31
N ALA A 138 -5.45 -11.28 -10.41
CA ALA A 138 -5.07 -12.65 -10.76
C ALA A 138 -6.16 -13.43 -11.52
N GLU A 139 -7.43 -13.01 -11.45
CA GLU A 139 -8.56 -13.68 -12.12
C GLU A 139 -8.96 -13.06 -13.46
N LEU A 140 -8.40 -11.89 -13.82
CA LEU A 140 -8.77 -11.17 -15.04
C LEU A 140 -8.40 -11.87 -16.35
N SER A 141 -7.38 -12.73 -16.33
CA SER A 141 -6.95 -13.56 -17.47
C SER A 141 -6.53 -14.95 -16.96
N ASP A 142 -6.52 -15.95 -17.83
CA ASP A 142 -5.88 -17.25 -17.54
C ASP A 142 -4.41 -17.33 -18.04
N ASP A 143 -4.00 -16.39 -18.88
CA ASP A 143 -2.65 -16.30 -19.43
C ASP A 143 -1.69 -15.61 -18.44
N TYR A 144 -0.51 -16.21 -18.23
CA TYR A 144 0.50 -15.73 -17.29
C TYR A 144 1.10 -14.36 -17.70
N ASP A 145 1.38 -14.17 -18.98
CA ASP A 145 1.98 -12.93 -19.50
C ASP A 145 0.96 -11.78 -19.43
N GLU A 146 -0.31 -12.04 -19.72
CA GLU A 146 -1.36 -11.03 -19.58
C GLU A 146 -1.63 -10.66 -18.11
N ARG A 147 -1.64 -11.64 -17.20
CA ARG A 147 -1.69 -11.36 -15.74
C ARG A 147 -0.51 -10.51 -15.29
N SER A 148 0.70 -10.83 -15.76
CA SER A 148 1.89 -10.03 -15.46
C SER A 148 1.73 -8.61 -15.96
N LYS A 149 1.19 -8.38 -17.16
CA LYS A 149 0.92 -7.02 -17.67
C LYS A 149 -0.09 -6.29 -16.79
N VAL A 150 -1.19 -6.92 -16.39
CA VAL A 150 -2.20 -6.32 -15.48
C VAL A 150 -1.53 -5.86 -14.18
N MET A 151 -0.69 -6.71 -13.57
CA MET A 151 0.05 -6.35 -12.36
C MET A 151 1.07 -5.24 -12.59
N SER A 152 1.72 -5.18 -13.75
CA SER A 152 2.59 -4.06 -14.11
C SER A 152 1.83 -2.73 -14.19
N TYR A 153 0.62 -2.72 -14.76
CA TYR A 153 -0.26 -1.54 -14.73
C TYR A 153 -0.67 -1.18 -13.30
N ASN A 154 -0.95 -2.17 -12.46
CA ASN A 154 -1.25 -1.97 -11.04
C ASN A 154 -0.13 -1.20 -10.34
N THR A 155 1.09 -1.70 -10.46
CA THR A 155 2.28 -1.07 -9.86
C THR A 155 2.53 0.34 -10.41
N LEU A 156 2.40 0.54 -11.73
CA LEU A 156 2.57 1.85 -12.36
C LEU A 156 1.59 2.87 -11.78
N PHE A 157 0.30 2.51 -11.68
CA PHE A 157 -0.71 3.40 -11.11
C PHE A 157 -0.54 3.62 -9.61
N GLY A 158 -0.05 2.62 -8.87
CA GLY A 158 0.36 2.78 -7.47
C GLY A 158 1.41 3.90 -7.33
N TYR A 159 2.48 3.85 -8.14
CA TYR A 159 3.48 4.93 -8.17
C TYR A 159 2.88 6.27 -8.53
N VAL A 160 2.06 6.34 -9.58
CA VAL A 160 1.38 7.58 -9.98
C VAL A 160 0.59 8.17 -8.81
N GLY A 161 -0.15 7.35 -8.06
CA GLY A 161 -0.89 7.78 -6.86
C GLY A 161 0.03 8.41 -5.81
N VAL A 162 1.16 7.75 -5.51
CA VAL A 162 2.17 8.26 -4.56
C VAL A 162 2.79 9.57 -5.04
N VAL A 163 3.09 9.71 -6.34
CA VAL A 163 3.61 10.96 -6.90
C VAL A 163 2.60 12.09 -6.77
N PHE A 164 1.33 11.85 -7.09
CA PHE A 164 0.28 12.86 -6.93
C PHE A 164 0.16 13.32 -5.48
N MET A 165 0.19 12.39 -4.53
CA MET A 165 0.17 12.71 -3.09
C MET A 165 1.36 13.59 -2.70
N HIS A 166 2.58 13.18 -3.05
CA HIS A 166 3.77 13.95 -2.73
C HIS A 166 3.75 15.35 -3.35
N VAL A 167 3.49 15.45 -4.66
CA VAL A 167 3.52 16.74 -5.35
C VAL A 167 2.48 17.68 -4.76
N PHE A 168 1.26 17.19 -4.53
CA PHE A 168 0.20 18.04 -3.99
C PHE A 168 0.51 18.47 -2.55
N VAL A 169 0.90 17.53 -1.68
CA VAL A 169 1.13 17.83 -0.27
C VAL A 169 2.34 18.74 -0.06
N TRP A 170 3.49 18.43 -0.68
CA TRP A 170 4.73 19.18 -0.45
C TRP A 170 4.72 20.57 -1.10
N PHE A 171 4.18 20.71 -2.32
CA PHE A 171 4.22 22.00 -3.03
C PHE A 171 3.01 22.90 -2.79
N PHE A 172 1.82 22.33 -2.53
CA PHE A 172 0.59 23.14 -2.44
C PHE A 172 0.04 23.24 -1.02
N ILE A 173 0.33 22.28 -0.15
CA ILE A 173 -0.17 22.32 1.24
C ILE A 173 0.92 22.81 2.17
N PHE A 174 2.00 22.05 2.37
CA PHE A 174 3.04 22.43 3.34
C PHE A 174 3.71 23.78 3.06
N ASP A 175 3.80 24.21 1.80
CA ASP A 175 4.34 25.54 1.47
C ASP A 175 3.44 26.70 1.94
N THR A 176 2.13 26.45 2.10
CA THR A 176 1.16 27.50 2.49
C THR A 176 1.06 27.73 4.00
N PHE A 177 1.55 26.79 4.82
CA PHE A 177 1.49 26.87 6.28
C PHE A 177 2.86 27.22 6.86
N GLU A 178 2.92 28.20 7.76
CA GLU A 178 4.16 28.51 8.48
C GLU A 178 4.62 27.28 9.28
N GLY A 179 5.88 26.86 9.10
CA GLY A 179 6.43 25.65 9.70
C GLY A 179 6.17 24.36 8.90
N GLY A 180 5.47 24.43 7.77
CA GLY A 180 5.30 23.35 6.80
C GLY A 180 4.85 22.03 7.40
N GLN A 181 5.66 20.99 7.23
CA GLN A 181 5.38 19.64 7.73
C GLN A 181 5.25 19.53 9.25
N ARG A 182 5.68 20.55 10.01
CA ARG A 182 5.57 20.59 11.48
C ARG A 182 4.30 21.28 11.97
N ASN A 183 3.55 21.92 11.07
CA ASN A 183 2.32 22.61 11.43
C ASN A 183 1.13 21.64 11.47
N ILE A 184 0.42 21.60 12.60
CA ILE A 184 -0.76 20.75 12.78
C ILE A 184 -1.89 21.09 11.79
N ASP A 185 -2.09 22.38 11.49
CA ASP A 185 -3.18 22.87 10.65
C ASP A 185 -3.03 22.43 9.19
N ALA A 186 -1.83 22.05 8.76
CA ALA A 186 -1.57 21.52 7.43
C ALA A 186 -2.13 20.11 7.21
N TYR A 187 -2.36 19.33 8.28
CA TYR A 187 -2.76 17.92 8.14
C TYR A 187 -4.24 17.73 7.82
N THR A 188 -5.12 18.61 8.30
CA THR A 188 -6.55 18.59 7.97
C THR A 188 -6.80 18.73 6.46
N PRO A 189 -6.24 19.72 5.72
CA PRO A 189 -6.39 19.79 4.27
C PRO A 189 -5.72 18.62 3.54
N ILE A 190 -4.61 18.07 4.04
CA ILE A 190 -3.98 16.86 3.48
C ILE A 190 -4.95 15.69 3.53
N VAL A 191 -5.57 15.46 4.69
CA VAL A 191 -6.54 14.37 4.91
C VAL A 191 -7.75 14.53 4.01
N ILE A 192 -8.27 15.75 3.84
CA ILE A 192 -9.43 16.00 2.96
C ILE A 192 -9.06 15.69 1.51
N TYR A 193 -7.93 16.22 1.04
CA TYR A 193 -7.42 15.95 -0.31
C TYR A 193 -7.22 14.45 -0.55
N ALA A 194 -6.51 13.80 0.36
CA ALA A 194 -6.26 12.37 0.34
C ALA A 194 -7.55 11.57 0.32
N SER A 195 -8.51 11.93 1.17
CA SER A 195 -9.79 11.23 1.28
C SER A 195 -10.57 11.29 -0.02
N VAL A 196 -10.63 12.46 -0.66
CA VAL A 196 -11.29 12.62 -1.96
C VAL A 196 -10.58 11.79 -3.03
N LEU A 197 -9.25 11.85 -3.09
CA LEU A 197 -8.46 11.11 -4.08
C LEU A 197 -8.60 9.59 -3.90
N ILE A 198 -8.41 9.09 -2.68
CA ILE A 198 -8.49 7.67 -2.31
C ILE A 198 -9.88 7.13 -2.62
N ALA A 199 -10.94 7.84 -2.19
CA ALA A 199 -12.31 7.44 -2.45
C ALA A 199 -12.60 7.40 -3.95
N PHE A 200 -12.19 8.44 -4.69
CA PHE A 200 -12.36 8.49 -6.13
C PHE A 200 -11.65 7.33 -6.82
N CYS A 201 -10.37 7.07 -6.50
CA CYS A 201 -9.58 6.00 -7.09
C CYS A 201 -10.18 4.61 -6.81
N ILE A 202 -10.49 4.31 -5.55
CA ILE A 202 -11.04 3.00 -5.17
C ILE A 202 -12.44 2.79 -5.78
N LEU A 203 -13.32 3.77 -5.69
CA LEU A 203 -14.68 3.66 -6.24
C LEU A 203 -14.68 3.62 -7.76
N ALA A 204 -13.83 4.40 -8.43
CA ALA A 204 -13.67 4.33 -9.88
C ALA A 204 -13.18 2.94 -10.30
N SER A 205 -12.20 2.37 -9.60
CA SER A 205 -11.73 1.02 -9.87
C SER A 205 -12.83 -0.02 -9.71
N ALA A 206 -13.57 0.02 -8.60
CA ALA A 206 -14.68 -0.90 -8.34
C ALA A 206 -15.80 -0.74 -9.40
N TRP A 207 -16.11 0.49 -9.82
CA TRP A 207 -17.15 0.76 -10.80
C TRP A 207 -16.76 0.28 -12.21
N PHE A 208 -15.57 0.62 -12.69
CA PHE A 208 -15.14 0.29 -14.05
C PHE A 208 -14.73 -1.18 -14.22
N THR A 209 -14.42 -1.89 -13.13
CA THR A 209 -14.15 -3.34 -13.17
C THR A 209 -15.40 -4.19 -13.00
N LYS A 210 -16.55 -3.58 -12.70
CA LYS A 210 -17.84 -4.29 -12.53
C LYS A 210 -18.26 -5.07 -13.78
N ASP A 211 -17.90 -4.57 -14.97
CA ASP A 211 -18.21 -5.23 -16.25
C ASP A 211 -17.52 -6.60 -16.39
N GLN A 212 -16.50 -6.89 -15.56
CA GLN A 212 -15.78 -8.16 -15.58
C GLN A 212 -16.44 -9.24 -14.72
N ILE A 213 -17.41 -8.91 -13.86
CA ILE A 213 -18.08 -9.85 -12.95
C ILE A 213 -18.59 -11.12 -13.66
N PRO A 214 -19.19 -11.08 -14.87
CA PRO A 214 -19.69 -12.28 -15.54
C PRO A 214 -18.61 -13.28 -15.96
N PHE A 215 -17.37 -12.82 -16.09
CA PHE A 215 -16.22 -13.63 -16.54
C PHE A 215 -15.40 -14.21 -15.37
N LEU A 216 -15.68 -13.77 -14.14
CA LEU A 216 -14.99 -14.24 -12.95
C LEU A 216 -15.43 -15.66 -12.56
N LYS A 217 -14.51 -16.38 -11.90
CA LYS A 217 -14.79 -17.72 -11.36
C LYS A 217 -15.87 -17.62 -10.30
N LYS A 218 -16.87 -18.49 -10.39
CA LYS A 218 -17.96 -18.56 -9.40
C LYS A 218 -17.43 -19.13 -8.08
N PRO A 219 -18.03 -18.76 -6.93
CA PRO A 219 -17.64 -19.31 -5.65
C PRO A 219 -17.73 -20.84 -5.64
N PRO A 220 -16.77 -21.56 -5.06
CA PRO A 220 -16.87 -23.00 -4.86
C PRO A 220 -18.18 -23.39 -4.15
N ASP A 221 -18.79 -24.50 -4.57
CA ASP A 221 -20.02 -25.07 -3.98
C ASP A 221 -19.72 -26.15 -2.93
N ASP A 222 -18.47 -26.22 -2.46
CA ASP A 222 -17.92 -27.30 -1.63
C ASP A 222 -18.41 -27.29 -0.17
N GLY A 223 -19.19 -26.31 0.28
CA GLY A 223 -19.82 -26.28 1.62
C GLY A 223 -18.84 -26.25 2.82
N GLU A 224 -17.55 -26.46 2.58
CA GLU A 224 -16.50 -26.46 3.60
C GLU A 224 -16.25 -25.02 4.08
N LYS A 225 -16.66 -24.73 5.31
CA LYS A 225 -16.15 -23.56 6.02
C LYS A 225 -14.67 -23.82 6.29
N ILE A 226 -13.77 -23.15 5.57
CA ILE A 226 -12.35 -23.17 5.93
C ILE A 226 -12.23 -22.52 7.31
N GLY A 227 -12.02 -23.34 8.34
CA GLY A 227 -11.76 -22.84 9.68
C GLY A 227 -10.40 -22.15 9.73
N PHE A 228 -10.26 -21.12 10.57
CA PHE A 228 -9.00 -20.40 10.81
C PHE A 228 -7.81 -21.36 11.06
N ALA A 229 -8.06 -22.49 11.75
CA ALA A 229 -7.06 -23.53 11.99
C ALA A 229 -6.52 -24.20 10.70
N ARG A 230 -7.33 -24.33 9.65
CA ARG A 230 -6.89 -24.87 8.36
C ARG A 230 -6.06 -23.85 7.58
N LEU A 231 -6.44 -22.57 7.60
CA LEU A 231 -5.62 -21.50 7.02
C LEU A 231 -4.23 -21.44 7.69
N LEU A 232 -4.19 -21.50 9.02
CA LEU A 232 -2.92 -21.56 9.76
C LEU A 232 -2.12 -22.80 9.38
N LYS A 233 -2.76 -23.97 9.22
CA LYS A 233 -2.09 -25.20 8.80
C LYS A 233 -1.49 -25.07 7.39
N ASP A 234 -2.22 -24.45 6.46
CA ASP A 234 -1.75 -24.24 5.09
C ASP A 234 -0.58 -23.24 5.05
N MET A 235 -0.64 -22.17 5.86
CA MET A 235 0.47 -21.21 6.01
C MET A 235 1.72 -21.86 6.61
N VAL A 236 1.57 -22.67 7.67
CA VAL A 236 2.69 -23.43 8.26
C VAL A 236 3.27 -24.42 7.25
N GLY A 237 2.41 -25.05 6.43
CA GLY A 237 2.82 -25.91 5.33
C GLY A 237 3.67 -25.17 4.29
N ALA A 238 3.28 -23.95 3.91
CA ALA A 238 4.04 -23.12 2.99
C ALA A 238 5.42 -22.74 3.56
N ILE A 239 5.49 -22.32 4.83
CA ILE A 239 6.74 -21.96 5.51
C ILE A 239 7.67 -23.17 5.70
N SER A 240 7.11 -24.38 5.74
CA SER A 240 7.91 -25.62 5.83
C SER A 240 8.70 -25.91 4.55
N ASN A 241 8.36 -25.29 3.42
CA ASN A 241 9.13 -25.40 2.19
C ASN A 241 10.36 -24.49 2.25
N LYS A 242 11.56 -25.07 2.18
CA LYS A 242 12.83 -24.34 2.23
C LYS A 242 12.92 -23.20 1.21
N ASN A 243 12.47 -23.41 -0.02
CA ASN A 243 12.52 -22.38 -1.06
C ASN A 243 11.61 -21.20 -0.72
N TYR A 244 10.42 -21.49 -0.20
CA TYR A 244 9.48 -20.45 0.24
C TYR A 244 9.98 -19.72 1.49
N LEU A 245 10.59 -20.43 2.43
CA LEU A 245 11.21 -19.83 3.61
C LEU A 245 12.32 -18.84 3.26
N PHE A 246 13.24 -19.19 2.35
CA PHE A 246 14.29 -18.27 1.91
C PHE A 246 13.72 -17.04 1.20
N LEU A 247 12.67 -17.21 0.40
CA LEU A 247 11.98 -16.09 -0.24
C LEU A 247 11.32 -15.17 0.80
N LEU A 248 10.67 -15.74 1.82
CA LEU A 248 10.05 -15.00 2.91
C LEU A 248 11.08 -14.25 3.76
N LEU A 249 12.21 -14.88 4.07
CA LEU A 249 13.32 -14.22 4.76
C LEU A 249 13.89 -13.06 3.94
N GLY A 250 14.10 -13.25 2.63
CA GLY A 250 14.54 -12.18 1.74
C GLY A 250 13.56 -11.00 1.73
N LEU A 251 12.26 -11.29 1.64
CA LEU A 251 11.20 -10.28 1.69
C LEU A 251 11.18 -9.55 3.04
N PHE A 252 11.36 -10.26 4.15
CA PHE A 252 11.41 -9.68 5.49
C PHE A 252 12.53 -8.64 5.61
N PHE A 253 13.76 -8.98 5.23
CA PHE A 253 14.88 -8.03 5.29
C PHE A 253 14.69 -6.84 4.35
N LEU A 254 14.11 -7.07 3.16
CA LEU A 254 13.76 -6.00 2.24
C LEU A 254 12.72 -5.05 2.84
N SER A 255 11.67 -5.58 3.48
CA SER A 255 10.65 -4.78 4.15
C SER A 255 11.21 -3.99 5.34
N VAL A 256 12.15 -4.55 6.11
CA VAL A 256 12.84 -3.83 7.18
C VAL A 256 13.63 -2.65 6.62
N LEU A 257 14.36 -2.86 5.51
CA LEU A 257 15.13 -1.81 4.85
C LEU A 257 14.22 -0.68 4.34
N ILE A 258 13.16 -1.03 3.60
CA ILE A 258 12.20 -0.06 3.05
C ILE A 258 11.48 0.69 4.17
N GLY A 259 10.95 -0.01 5.17
CA GLY A 259 10.22 0.62 6.28
C GLY A 259 11.10 1.58 7.09
N THR A 260 12.34 1.18 7.38
CA THR A 260 13.31 2.04 8.08
C THR A 260 13.64 3.28 7.26
N HIS A 261 13.85 3.11 5.95
CA HIS A 261 14.11 4.22 5.03
C HIS A 261 12.94 5.20 4.99
N GLU A 262 11.71 4.72 4.73
CA GLU A 262 10.52 5.56 4.63
C GLU A 262 10.28 6.38 5.91
N THR A 263 10.34 5.74 7.09
CA THR A 263 10.12 6.42 8.36
C THR A 263 11.23 7.42 8.69
N LEU A 264 12.51 7.05 8.55
CA LEU A 264 13.62 7.95 8.89
C LEU A 264 13.87 9.05 7.86
N SER A 265 13.46 8.84 6.61
CA SER A 265 13.68 9.82 5.52
C SER A 265 13.15 11.20 5.89
N LEU A 266 11.93 11.27 6.42
CA LEU A 266 11.27 12.53 6.80
C LEU A 266 12.01 13.22 7.95
N TYR A 267 12.53 12.46 8.91
CA TYR A 267 13.34 13.00 10.02
C TYR A 267 14.69 13.51 9.51
N MET A 268 15.33 12.78 8.61
CA MET A 268 16.62 13.18 8.03
C MET A 268 16.48 14.49 7.25
N VAL A 269 15.51 14.58 6.34
CA VAL A 269 15.34 15.79 5.53
C VAL A 269 14.88 17.00 6.36
N THR A 270 14.14 16.78 7.44
CA THR A 270 13.62 17.85 8.30
C THR A 270 14.63 18.33 9.35
N PHE A 271 15.34 17.42 10.03
CA PHE A 271 16.19 17.77 11.18
C PHE A 271 17.68 17.77 10.87
N PHE A 272 18.16 16.87 10.01
CA PHE A 272 19.59 16.83 9.67
C PHE A 272 19.91 17.77 8.51
N TRP A 273 19.09 17.74 7.46
CA TRP A 273 19.29 18.57 6.26
C TRP A 273 18.57 19.93 6.34
N GLU A 274 17.63 20.08 7.28
CA GLU A 274 16.84 21.30 7.49
C GLU A 274 16.22 21.86 6.21
N LEU A 275 15.76 20.96 5.33
CA LEU A 275 15.24 21.33 4.02
C LEU A 275 13.88 22.01 4.14
N THR A 276 13.65 22.99 3.28
CA THR A 276 12.31 23.60 3.14
C THR A 276 11.33 22.61 2.48
N PRO A 277 10.01 22.75 2.69
CA PRO A 277 9.02 21.89 2.05
C PRO A 277 9.19 21.83 0.51
N TYR A 278 9.54 22.96 -0.10
CA TYR A 278 9.80 23.05 -1.54
C TYR A 278 11.02 22.22 -1.98
N GLN A 279 12.11 22.26 -1.20
CA GLN A 279 13.32 21.46 -1.47
C GLN A 279 13.03 19.96 -1.31
N ILE A 280 12.26 19.58 -0.28
CA ILE A 280 11.83 18.20 -0.07
C ILE A 280 10.99 17.73 -1.25
N GLY A 281 10.00 18.52 -1.68
CA GLY A 281 9.19 18.24 -2.87
C GLY A 281 10.03 18.01 -4.13
N PHE A 282 11.06 18.82 -4.36
CA PHE A 282 11.94 18.66 -5.52
C PHE A 282 12.84 17.42 -5.43
N LEU A 283 13.30 17.07 -4.22
CA LEU A 283 14.06 15.86 -3.96
C LEU A 283 13.24 14.60 -4.30
N ILE A 284 11.95 14.59 -3.95
CA ILE A 284 11.05 13.48 -4.28
C ILE A 284 10.83 13.36 -5.79
N ILE A 285 10.63 14.47 -6.51
CA ILE A 285 10.55 14.46 -7.98
C ILE A 285 11.83 13.89 -8.58
N SER A 286 12.99 14.28 -8.04
CA SER A 286 14.29 13.77 -8.48
C SER A 286 14.42 12.26 -8.24
N ASN A 287 13.93 11.77 -7.09
CA ASN A 287 13.91 10.35 -6.74
C ASN A 287 13.01 9.53 -7.70
N ILE A 288 11.86 10.06 -8.11
CA ILE A 288 10.99 9.44 -9.13
C ILE A 288 11.70 9.29 -10.48
N ILE A 289 12.43 10.33 -10.91
CA ILE A 289 13.24 10.27 -12.14
C ILE A 289 14.37 9.23 -11.99
N GLY A 290 14.99 9.19 -10.81
CA GLY A 290 15.96 8.17 -10.42
C GLY A 290 15.42 6.75 -10.56
N TYR A 291 14.22 6.47 -10.04
CA TYR A 291 13.56 5.17 -10.20
C TYR A 291 13.29 4.82 -11.66
N ALA A 292 12.77 5.76 -12.45
CA ALA A 292 12.50 5.52 -13.86
C ALA A 292 13.78 5.17 -14.63
N LEU A 293 14.87 5.92 -14.39
CA LEU A 293 16.17 5.64 -14.99
C LEU A 293 16.77 4.32 -14.49
N GLY A 294 16.67 4.06 -13.18
CA GLY A 294 17.13 2.83 -12.53
C GLY A 294 16.42 1.60 -13.10
N PHE A 295 15.10 1.66 -13.30
CA PHE A 295 14.33 0.59 -13.92
C PHE A 295 14.77 0.33 -15.37
N ILE A 296 14.97 1.40 -16.16
CA ILE A 296 15.45 1.28 -17.55
C ILE A 296 16.87 0.68 -17.59
N LEU A 297 17.77 1.14 -16.72
CA LEU A 297 19.13 0.60 -16.62
C LEU A 297 19.11 -0.86 -16.17
N ALA A 298 18.36 -1.19 -15.12
CA ALA A 298 18.23 -2.54 -14.59
C ALA A 298 17.68 -3.50 -15.66
N ALA A 299 16.66 -3.11 -16.41
CA ALA A 299 16.12 -3.91 -17.51
C ALA A 299 17.16 -4.14 -18.63
N ARG A 300 17.98 -3.13 -18.95
CA ARG A 300 19.09 -3.27 -19.92
C ARG A 300 20.22 -4.15 -19.40
N LEU A 301 20.53 -4.03 -18.10
CA LEU A 301 21.56 -4.81 -17.42
C LEU A 301 21.13 -6.29 -17.39
N HIS A 302 19.91 -6.56 -16.95
CA HIS A 302 19.33 -7.92 -16.90
C HIS A 302 19.45 -8.64 -18.25
N ARG A 303 19.04 -7.98 -19.35
CA ARG A 303 19.15 -8.55 -20.70
C ARG A 303 20.60 -8.81 -21.15
N ARG A 304 21.59 -8.09 -20.62
CA ARG A 304 23.00 -8.34 -20.92
C ARG A 304 23.59 -9.45 -20.05
N PHE A 305 23.11 -9.63 -18.82
CA PHE A 305 23.66 -10.59 -17.86
C PHE A 305 22.93 -11.94 -17.81
N GLU A 306 21.68 -12.06 -18.29
CA GLU A 306 21.04 -13.38 -18.51
C GLU A 306 21.86 -14.30 -19.43
N LYS A 307 22.76 -13.75 -20.25
CA LYS A 307 23.69 -14.53 -21.08
C LYS A 307 24.88 -15.13 -20.31
N LYS A 308 25.12 -14.75 -19.06
CA LYS A 308 26.17 -15.31 -18.19
C LYS A 308 25.53 -15.75 -16.88
N SER A 309 25.26 -17.05 -16.77
CA SER A 309 24.73 -17.75 -15.59
C SER A 309 25.63 -17.56 -14.37
N ASP A 310 25.60 -16.40 -13.72
CA ASP A 310 26.33 -16.19 -12.49
C ASP A 310 25.44 -15.48 -11.46
N HIS A 311 25.15 -16.18 -10.36
CA HIS A 311 24.19 -15.76 -9.31
C HIS A 311 24.59 -14.45 -8.63
N SER A 312 25.86 -14.06 -8.73
CA SER A 312 26.42 -12.78 -8.27
C SER A 312 25.84 -11.55 -8.97
N SER A 313 25.29 -11.72 -10.17
CA SER A 313 24.79 -10.62 -11.02
C SER A 313 23.38 -10.15 -10.66
N TYR A 314 22.51 -11.04 -10.16
CA TYR A 314 21.18 -10.69 -9.64
C TYR A 314 21.27 -9.85 -8.36
N LEU A 315 22.23 -10.16 -7.49
CA LEU A 315 22.50 -9.38 -6.28
C LEU A 315 23.01 -7.97 -6.62
N LEU A 316 23.80 -7.82 -7.68
CA LEU A 316 24.29 -6.53 -8.16
C LEU A 316 23.19 -5.66 -8.81
N ALA A 317 22.26 -6.27 -9.54
CA ALA A 317 21.10 -5.58 -10.09
C ALA A 317 20.09 -5.18 -8.99
N ALA A 318 19.85 -6.05 -8.01
CA ALA A 318 19.05 -5.75 -6.83
C ALA A 318 19.70 -4.65 -5.96
N TYR A 319 21.03 -4.70 -5.79
CA TYR A 319 21.81 -3.67 -5.11
C TYR A 319 21.74 -2.33 -5.85
N PHE A 320 21.82 -2.31 -7.18
CA PHE A 320 21.65 -1.07 -7.96
C PHE A 320 20.24 -0.50 -7.85
N PHE A 321 19.22 -1.36 -7.84
CA PHE A 321 17.83 -0.92 -7.62
C PHE A 321 17.67 -0.30 -6.23
N LEU A 322 18.23 -0.94 -5.20
CA LEU A 322 18.25 -0.45 -3.82
C LEU A 322 19.04 0.85 -3.64
N VAL A 323 20.19 0.99 -4.30
CA VAL A 323 21.04 2.20 -4.25
C VAL A 323 20.41 3.35 -5.01
N CYS A 324 19.69 3.11 -6.11
CA CYS A 324 18.87 4.14 -6.76
C CYS A 324 17.58 4.47 -6.00
N SER A 325 17.24 3.67 -4.96
CA SER A 325 16.09 3.91 -4.07
C SER A 325 16.44 4.70 -2.81
N CYS A 326 17.72 4.84 -2.49
CA CYS A 326 18.24 5.72 -1.44
C CYS A 326 18.60 7.08 -2.03
#